data_AF-A0A4U0Y0S4-F1
#
_entry.id   AF-A0A4U0Y0S4-F1
#
_cell.length_a   1.000
_cell.length_b   1.000
_cell.length_c   1.000
_cell.angle_alpha   90.00
_cell.angle_beta   90.00
_cell.angle_gamma   90.00
#
_symmetry.space_group_name_H-M   'P 1'
#
loop_
_entity.id
_entity.type
_entity.pdbx_description
1 polymer ?
#
loop_
_entity_poly.entity_id
_entity_poly.type
_entity_poly.pdbx_seq_one_letter_code
_entity_poly.pdbx_strand_id
1 'polypeptide(L)'
;MLYKHLKAELPSLQKELNEKHREVCNDLEKFGEKRATAREQRRFLMNMSQDYQDVVKAAVNGQYEHDFFGNLDPNASIDHDSNMRRLRAVVQYLNLHFASAMRQHGHKVLIDAGEEGKLFPKNYKQATEPALDDDYAQFASYQVTEKRTDAIERARRILVRFRGCELPGTFNPLLISRLFWEQSENWKLIGDFHIEKVASVCANFVEAAMNYTVAPDVADRLQSMKVDPGLISRSKRAKAELMSIVTDNKHHPITYDPAYTAMVEKMRQKKHESKLQHLVQQAEVDVKNADNDKTDRYLKIDVMRGGMGELLQPDMDKTSAEDALDSQQAYYKEEVKYFIGAVTRQVIERYLLRDLAADTISPMETTRLRGNLETRKATLENGQETSKSALGLFK
;
A
#
# COMPACT_ATOMS: atom_id res chain seq x y z
N MET A 1 -56.29 -58.40 -8.94
CA MET A 1 -56.20 -56.97 -8.59
C MET A 1 -54.79 -56.53 -8.23
N LEU A 2 -54.03 -57.31 -7.44
CA LEU A 2 -52.66 -56.98 -7.03
C LEU A 2 -51.67 -56.73 -8.20
N TYR A 3 -51.70 -57.57 -9.24
CA TYR A 3 -50.79 -57.48 -10.39
C TYR A 3 -50.88 -56.17 -11.18
N LYS A 4 -52.10 -55.62 -11.34
CA LYS A 4 -52.31 -54.33 -12.02
C LYS A 4 -51.75 -53.15 -11.20
N HIS A 5 -51.88 -53.22 -9.88
CA HIS A 5 -51.35 -52.21 -8.97
C HIS A 5 -49.81 -52.25 -8.95
N LEU A 6 -49.23 -53.46 -8.88
CA LEU A 6 -47.78 -53.68 -8.94
C LEU A 6 -47.15 -53.16 -10.24
N LYS A 7 -47.84 -53.33 -11.38
CA LYS A 7 -47.39 -52.85 -12.69
C LYS A 7 -47.49 -51.33 -12.85
N ALA A 8 -48.40 -50.69 -12.12
CA ALA A 8 -48.56 -49.23 -12.12
C ALA A 8 -47.54 -48.52 -11.21
N GLU A 9 -47.16 -49.15 -10.09
CA GLU A 9 -46.22 -48.57 -9.11
C GLU A 9 -44.74 -48.83 -9.44
N LEU A 10 -44.42 -49.87 -10.21
CA LEU A 10 -43.06 -50.24 -10.60
C LEU A 10 -42.25 -49.09 -11.24
N PRO A 11 -42.79 -48.31 -12.19
CA PRO A 11 -42.08 -47.16 -12.77
C PRO A 11 -41.80 -46.05 -11.77
N SER A 12 -42.73 -45.82 -10.82
CA SER A 12 -42.57 -44.83 -9.75
C SER A 12 -41.43 -45.23 -8.81
N LEU A 13 -41.43 -46.49 -8.38
CA LEU A 13 -40.36 -47.07 -7.54
C LEU A 13 -39.00 -47.03 -8.23
N GLN A 14 -38.96 -47.31 -9.54
CA GLN A 14 -37.72 -47.26 -10.32
C GLN A 14 -37.18 -45.82 -10.42
N LYS A 15 -38.07 -44.84 -10.58
CA LYS A 15 -37.68 -43.42 -10.58
C LYS A 15 -37.11 -42.99 -9.23
N GLU A 16 -37.78 -43.36 -8.13
CA GLU A 16 -37.34 -43.04 -6.77
C GLU A 16 -36.00 -43.70 -6.43
N LEU A 17 -35.80 -44.95 -6.86
CA LEU A 17 -34.53 -45.66 -6.67
C LEU A 17 -33.39 -44.99 -7.45
N ASN A 18 -33.65 -44.56 -8.70
CA ASN A 18 -32.66 -43.85 -9.51
C ASN A 18 -32.33 -42.47 -8.93
N GLU A 19 -33.33 -41.75 -8.39
CA GLU A 19 -33.13 -40.49 -7.68
C GLU A 19 -32.25 -40.68 -6.44
N LYS A 20 -32.57 -41.68 -5.59
CA LYS A 20 -31.73 -42.02 -4.43
C LYS A 20 -30.33 -42.49 -4.82
N HIS A 21 -30.20 -43.29 -5.87
CA HIS A 21 -28.88 -43.72 -6.35
C HIS A 21 -28.05 -42.51 -6.78
N ARG A 22 -28.65 -41.56 -7.50
CA ARG A 22 -27.98 -40.32 -7.89
C ARG A 22 -27.59 -39.47 -6.68
N GLU A 23 -28.45 -39.34 -5.68
CA GLU A 23 -28.11 -38.65 -4.42
C GLU A 23 -26.93 -39.31 -3.71
N VAL A 24 -26.96 -40.64 -3.56
CA VAL A 24 -25.87 -41.39 -2.92
C VAL A 24 -24.58 -41.28 -3.72
N CYS A 25 -24.61 -41.32 -5.05
CA CYS A 25 -23.43 -41.09 -5.88
C CYS A 25 -22.86 -39.68 -5.70
N ASN A 26 -23.71 -38.66 -5.71
CA ASN A 26 -23.30 -37.27 -5.47
C ASN A 26 -22.70 -37.11 -4.07
N ASP A 27 -23.26 -37.76 -3.06
CA ASP A 27 -22.72 -37.73 -1.70
C ASP A 27 -21.40 -38.50 -1.60
N LEU A 28 -21.26 -39.62 -2.31
CA LEU A 28 -20.00 -40.37 -2.37
C LEU A 28 -18.88 -39.56 -3.02
N GLU A 29 -19.19 -38.82 -4.08
CA GLU A 29 -18.23 -37.91 -4.73
C GLU A 29 -17.75 -36.82 -3.78
N LYS A 30 -18.62 -36.30 -2.90
CA LYS A 30 -18.24 -35.32 -1.86
C LYS A 30 -17.25 -35.88 -0.83
N PHE A 31 -17.24 -37.19 -0.56
CA PHE A 31 -16.29 -37.80 0.37
C PHE A 31 -14.87 -37.95 -0.19
N GLY A 32 -14.72 -37.79 -1.51
CA GLY A 32 -13.44 -37.83 -2.22
C GLY A 32 -12.81 -39.22 -2.27
N GLU A 33 -11.50 -39.24 -2.57
CA GLU A 33 -10.74 -40.50 -2.64
C GLU A 33 -10.68 -41.22 -1.28
N LYS A 34 -10.51 -42.55 -1.32
CA LYS A 34 -10.25 -43.35 -0.12
C LYS A 34 -8.95 -42.86 0.54
N ARG A 35 -9.00 -42.66 1.86
CA ARG A 35 -7.90 -42.11 2.69
C ARG A 35 -7.45 -43.08 3.79
N ALA A 36 -7.51 -44.39 3.53
CA ALA A 36 -7.27 -45.42 4.55
C ALA A 36 -5.79 -45.63 4.83
N THR A 37 -4.94 -45.52 3.80
CA THR A 37 -3.50 -45.73 3.91
C THR A 37 -2.72 -44.42 4.00
N ALA A 38 -1.54 -44.44 4.62
CA ALA A 38 -0.64 -43.29 4.67
C ALA A 38 -0.28 -42.75 3.27
N ARG A 39 -0.15 -43.63 2.28
CA ARG A 39 0.12 -43.26 0.88
C ARG A 39 -1.05 -42.49 0.27
N GLU A 40 -2.28 -42.96 0.49
CA GLU A 40 -3.49 -42.29 0.02
C GLU A 40 -3.68 -40.93 0.69
N GLN A 41 -3.47 -40.83 2.00
CA GLN A 41 -3.56 -39.56 2.73
C GLN A 41 -2.52 -38.54 2.25
N ARG A 42 -1.29 -38.97 1.99
CA ARG A 42 -0.25 -38.09 1.42
C ARG A 42 -0.63 -37.60 0.03
N ARG A 43 -1.15 -38.48 -0.84
CA ARG A 43 -1.64 -38.10 -2.18
C ARG A 43 -2.77 -37.07 -2.07
N PHE A 44 -3.74 -37.32 -1.21
CA PHE A 44 -4.86 -36.40 -0.96
C PHE A 44 -4.36 -35.01 -0.53
N LEU A 45 -3.48 -34.95 0.49
CA LEU A 45 -2.92 -33.68 0.96
C LEU A 45 -2.10 -32.98 -0.13
N MET A 46 -1.35 -33.73 -0.94
CA MET A 46 -0.55 -33.20 -2.04
C MET A 46 -1.45 -32.57 -3.11
N ASN A 47 -2.47 -33.29 -3.60
CA ASN A 47 -3.39 -32.81 -4.63
C ASN A 47 -4.13 -31.56 -4.17
N MET A 48 -4.73 -31.60 -2.97
CA MET A 48 -5.43 -30.47 -2.38
C MET A 48 -4.53 -29.24 -2.17
N SER A 49 -3.28 -29.46 -1.74
CA SER A 49 -2.32 -28.36 -1.61
C SER A 49 -1.92 -27.80 -2.97
N GLN A 50 -1.85 -28.63 -4.01
CA GLN A 50 -1.54 -28.21 -5.38
C GLN A 50 -2.67 -27.34 -5.94
N ASP A 51 -3.93 -27.79 -5.81
CA ASP A 51 -5.11 -27.03 -6.25
C ASP A 51 -5.17 -25.66 -5.55
N TYR A 52 -4.96 -25.63 -4.23
CA TYR A 52 -4.84 -24.37 -3.48
C TYR A 52 -3.73 -23.48 -4.05
N GLN A 53 -2.52 -24.04 -4.26
CA GLN A 53 -1.40 -23.26 -4.76
C GLN A 53 -1.66 -22.68 -6.15
N ASP A 54 -2.32 -23.43 -7.02
CA ASP A 54 -2.61 -23.00 -8.38
C ASP A 54 -3.62 -21.83 -8.37
N VAL A 55 -4.67 -21.91 -7.56
CA VAL A 55 -5.63 -20.81 -7.35
C VAL A 55 -4.94 -19.56 -6.78
N VAL A 56 -4.17 -19.70 -5.71
CA VAL A 56 -3.51 -18.55 -5.08
C VAL A 56 -2.45 -17.92 -5.99
N LYS A 57 -1.65 -18.73 -6.70
CA LYS A 57 -0.67 -18.21 -7.67
C LYS A 57 -1.36 -17.49 -8.82
N ALA A 58 -2.43 -18.05 -9.38
CA ALA A 58 -3.20 -17.41 -10.44
C ALA A 58 -3.72 -16.04 -9.97
N ALA A 59 -4.31 -15.98 -8.76
CA ALA A 59 -4.84 -14.75 -8.19
C ALA A 59 -3.77 -13.67 -7.96
N VAL A 60 -2.60 -14.07 -7.44
CA VAL A 60 -1.44 -13.19 -7.23
C VAL A 60 -0.85 -12.72 -8.56
N ASN A 61 -0.91 -13.52 -9.62
CA ASN A 61 -0.40 -13.15 -10.94
C ASN A 61 -1.43 -12.41 -11.82
N GLY A 62 -2.69 -12.30 -11.36
CA GLY A 62 -3.76 -11.66 -12.14
C GLY A 62 -4.32 -12.54 -13.26
N GLN A 63 -4.20 -13.85 -13.12
CA GLN A 63 -4.74 -14.88 -14.02
C GLN A 63 -6.06 -15.37 -13.43
N TYR A 64 -7.17 -15.15 -14.12
CA TYR A 64 -8.52 -15.34 -13.57
C TYR A 64 -9.36 -16.37 -14.35
N GLU A 65 -8.71 -17.30 -15.04
CA GLU A 65 -9.35 -18.31 -15.89
C GLU A 65 -10.00 -19.45 -15.08
N HIS A 66 -9.60 -19.63 -13.82
CA HIS A 66 -10.09 -20.70 -12.95
C HIS A 66 -11.51 -20.39 -12.41
N ASP A 67 -12.40 -21.39 -12.37
CA ASP A 67 -13.81 -21.26 -11.96
C ASP A 67 -14.00 -20.60 -10.58
N PHE A 68 -13.05 -20.82 -9.67
CA PHE A 68 -12.96 -20.14 -8.37
C PHE A 68 -13.21 -18.62 -8.45
N PHE A 69 -12.69 -17.94 -9.48
CA PHE A 69 -12.81 -16.49 -9.58
C PHE A 69 -14.23 -16.03 -9.93
N GLY A 70 -15.07 -16.89 -10.52
CA GLY A 70 -16.44 -16.55 -10.87
C GLY A 70 -16.56 -15.33 -11.80
N ASN A 71 -17.77 -14.77 -11.85
CA ASN A 71 -18.07 -13.61 -12.70
C ASN A 71 -17.71 -12.29 -12.00
N LEU A 72 -17.12 -11.37 -12.76
CA LEU A 72 -16.86 -9.99 -12.33
C LEU A 72 -18.19 -9.22 -12.27
N ASP A 73 -18.41 -8.48 -11.19
CA ASP A 73 -19.50 -7.50 -11.11
C ASP A 73 -18.92 -6.08 -11.11
N PRO A 74 -18.99 -5.34 -12.23
CA PRO A 74 -18.43 -3.99 -12.32
C PRO A 74 -19.21 -2.94 -11.51
N ASN A 75 -20.41 -3.26 -11.03
CA ASN A 75 -21.24 -2.33 -10.26
C ASN A 75 -21.12 -2.55 -8.74
N ALA A 76 -20.57 -3.69 -8.32
CA ALA A 76 -20.29 -3.97 -6.92
C ALA A 76 -18.97 -3.31 -6.47
N SER A 77 -18.81 -3.10 -5.16
CA SER A 77 -17.57 -2.58 -4.60
C SER A 77 -16.39 -3.53 -4.86
N ILE A 78 -15.16 -3.00 -4.79
CA ILE A 78 -13.95 -3.80 -4.98
C ILE A 78 -13.80 -4.89 -3.89
N ASP A 79 -14.34 -4.62 -2.70
CA ASP A 79 -14.32 -5.50 -1.53
C ASP A 79 -15.51 -6.49 -1.50
N HIS A 80 -16.41 -6.46 -2.49
CA HIS A 80 -17.55 -7.38 -2.57
C HIS A 80 -17.11 -8.82 -2.91
N ASP A 81 -17.85 -9.84 -2.46
CA ASP A 81 -17.53 -11.27 -2.64
C ASP A 81 -17.24 -11.68 -4.09
N SER A 82 -17.92 -11.06 -5.06
CA SER A 82 -17.73 -11.28 -6.50
C SER A 82 -16.39 -10.76 -7.03
N ASN A 83 -15.83 -9.73 -6.38
CA ASN A 83 -14.65 -9.01 -6.84
C ASN A 83 -13.41 -9.33 -5.99
N MET A 84 -13.58 -9.60 -4.68
CA MET A 84 -12.48 -9.83 -3.73
C MET A 84 -11.60 -11.03 -4.11
N ARG A 85 -12.14 -12.00 -4.85
CA ARG A 85 -11.37 -13.17 -5.34
C ARG A 85 -10.29 -12.78 -6.34
N ARG A 86 -10.38 -11.60 -6.96
CA ARG A 86 -9.38 -11.07 -7.90
C ARG A 86 -8.27 -10.32 -7.15
N LEU A 87 -7.57 -11.03 -6.27
CA LEU A 87 -6.59 -10.47 -5.32
C LEU A 87 -5.66 -9.42 -5.95
N ARG A 88 -5.00 -9.75 -7.08
CA ARG A 88 -4.11 -8.80 -7.78
C ARG A 88 -4.81 -7.50 -8.17
N ALA A 89 -6.04 -7.53 -8.67
CA ALA A 89 -6.80 -6.33 -9.04
C ALA A 89 -7.13 -5.48 -7.81
N VAL A 90 -7.58 -6.11 -6.71
CA VAL A 90 -7.87 -5.42 -5.44
C VAL A 90 -6.61 -4.74 -4.90
N VAL A 91 -5.46 -5.43 -4.89
CA VAL A 91 -4.22 -4.84 -4.40
C VAL A 91 -3.70 -3.73 -5.31
N GLN A 92 -3.88 -3.83 -6.63
CA GLN A 92 -3.55 -2.71 -7.54
C GLN A 92 -4.43 -1.48 -7.27
N TYR A 93 -5.72 -1.68 -7.00
CA TYR A 93 -6.63 -0.61 -6.58
C TYR A 93 -6.14 0.03 -5.27
N LEU A 94 -5.84 -0.76 -4.23
CA LEU A 94 -5.34 -0.24 -2.96
C LEU A 94 -3.99 0.48 -3.10
N ASN A 95 -3.07 -0.02 -3.94
CA ASN A 95 -1.79 0.62 -4.21
C ASN A 95 -1.97 1.99 -4.88
N LEU A 96 -2.94 2.12 -5.78
CA LEU A 96 -3.26 3.39 -6.43
C LEU A 96 -3.78 4.42 -5.41
N HIS A 97 -4.69 3.99 -4.54
CA HIS A 97 -5.24 4.84 -3.48
C HIS A 97 -4.19 5.24 -2.45
N PHE A 98 -3.34 4.31 -2.00
CA PHE A 98 -2.19 4.61 -1.16
C PHE A 98 -1.25 5.62 -1.80
N ALA A 99 -0.92 5.45 -3.09
CA ALA A 99 -0.04 6.37 -3.80
C ALA A 99 -0.64 7.78 -3.90
N SER A 100 -1.95 7.88 -4.16
CA SER A 100 -2.70 9.14 -4.17
C SER A 100 -2.72 9.78 -2.78
N ALA A 101 -3.03 9.00 -1.73
CA ALA A 101 -3.05 9.46 -0.34
C ALA A 101 -1.67 9.94 0.13
N MET A 102 -0.58 9.29 -0.26
CA MET A 102 0.77 9.76 0.07
C MET A 102 1.11 11.08 -0.62
N ARG A 103 0.70 11.26 -1.89
CA ARG A 103 0.93 12.52 -2.61
C ARG A 103 0.09 13.67 -2.07
N GLN A 104 -1.14 13.41 -1.68
CA GLN A 104 -2.08 14.42 -1.18
C GLN A 104 -1.93 14.68 0.32
N HIS A 105 -1.82 13.62 1.12
CA HIS A 105 -1.92 13.64 2.59
C HIS A 105 -0.65 13.19 3.33
N GLY A 106 0.38 12.75 2.61
CA GLY A 106 1.64 12.32 3.23
C GLY A 106 2.40 13.44 3.92
N HIS A 107 2.12 14.70 3.60
CA HIS A 107 2.82 15.83 4.21
C HIS A 107 2.08 16.36 5.43
N LYS A 108 2.80 16.65 6.50
CA LYS A 108 2.23 17.22 7.73
C LYS A 108 1.67 18.63 7.50
N VAL A 109 2.42 19.49 6.82
CA VAL A 109 2.03 20.89 6.60
C VAL A 109 1.74 21.14 5.12
N LEU A 110 0.48 21.42 4.79
CA LEU A 110 0.09 21.87 3.46
C LEU A 110 0.37 23.36 3.37
N ILE A 111 1.37 23.74 2.57
CA ILE A 111 1.72 25.14 2.37
C ILE A 111 0.77 25.73 1.33
N ASP A 112 -0.22 26.49 1.80
CA ASP A 112 -1.08 27.30 0.95
C ASP A 112 -0.25 28.48 0.45
N ALA A 113 0.06 28.42 -0.84
CA ALA A 113 0.87 29.42 -1.48
C ALA A 113 0.02 30.47 -2.22
N GLY A 114 -1.32 30.43 -2.15
CA GLY A 114 -2.17 31.45 -2.79
C GLY A 114 -1.82 31.68 -4.28
N GLU A 115 -1.79 32.95 -4.73
CA GLU A 115 -1.31 33.28 -6.10
C GLU A 115 0.19 32.98 -6.32
N GLU A 116 0.99 32.96 -5.25
CA GLU A 116 2.40 32.53 -5.24
C GLU A 116 2.56 31.01 -5.37
N GLY A 117 1.48 30.23 -5.25
CA GLY A 117 1.44 28.77 -5.43
C GLY A 117 1.76 28.29 -6.83
N LYS A 118 1.92 29.23 -7.75
CA LYS A 118 2.52 28.99 -9.05
C LYS A 118 4.02 28.67 -8.94
N LEU A 119 4.72 28.91 -7.81
CA LEU A 119 6.18 28.67 -7.66
C LEU A 119 6.61 27.26 -8.07
N PHE A 120 5.74 26.28 -7.87
CA PHE A 120 5.96 24.94 -8.36
C PHE A 120 5.65 24.85 -9.87
N PRO A 121 6.58 24.30 -10.67
CA PRO A 121 6.34 24.05 -12.09
C PRO A 121 5.07 23.21 -12.29
N LYS A 122 4.08 23.72 -13.03
CA LYS A 122 2.98 22.90 -13.60
C LYS A 122 3.46 21.96 -14.73
N ASN A 123 4.75 21.59 -14.73
CA ASN A 123 5.40 20.86 -15.83
C ASN A 123 5.10 19.36 -15.81
N TYR A 124 4.53 18.84 -14.73
CA TYR A 124 3.85 17.56 -14.80
C TYR A 124 2.39 17.90 -15.01
N LYS A 125 1.79 17.44 -16.11
CA LYS A 125 0.34 17.23 -16.14
C LYS A 125 0.06 16.46 -14.85
N GLN A 126 -0.52 17.11 -13.83
CA GLN A 126 -1.02 16.39 -12.68
C GLN A 126 -2.05 15.45 -13.30
N ALA A 127 -1.65 14.18 -13.47
CA ALA A 127 -2.60 13.15 -13.78
C ALA A 127 -3.70 13.32 -12.75
N THR A 128 -4.95 13.43 -13.21
CA THR A 128 -6.09 13.59 -12.32
C THR A 128 -5.98 12.51 -11.26
N GLU A 129 -5.65 12.91 -10.04
CA GLU A 129 -5.51 11.93 -8.96
C GLU A 129 -6.88 11.27 -8.80
N PRO A 130 -6.93 9.94 -8.70
CA PRO A 130 -8.19 9.27 -8.50
C PRO A 130 -8.81 9.76 -7.19
N ALA A 131 -10.15 9.86 -7.19
CA ALA A 131 -10.88 10.14 -5.97
C ALA A 131 -10.50 9.08 -4.92
N LEU A 132 -10.05 9.54 -3.76
CA LEU A 132 -9.78 8.64 -2.65
C LEU A 132 -11.12 8.06 -2.16
N ASP A 133 -11.06 6.81 -1.73
CA ASP A 133 -12.14 6.24 -0.93
C ASP A 133 -12.09 6.84 0.49
N ASP A 134 -13.16 6.64 1.24
CA ASP A 134 -13.29 7.18 2.59
C ASP A 134 -12.14 6.73 3.52
N ASP A 135 -11.67 5.50 3.32
CA ASP A 135 -10.56 4.87 4.04
C ASP A 135 -9.25 5.66 3.90
N TYR A 136 -8.90 6.15 2.72
CA TYR A 136 -7.69 6.95 2.52
C TYR A 136 -7.94 8.45 2.66
N ALA A 137 -9.17 8.92 2.43
CA ALA A 137 -9.52 10.35 2.57
C ALA A 137 -9.40 10.85 4.00
N GLN A 138 -9.57 9.98 5.01
CA GLN A 138 -9.44 10.35 6.42
C GLN A 138 -8.08 10.98 6.78
N PHE A 139 -7.01 10.69 6.01
CA PHE A 139 -5.67 11.21 6.28
C PHE A 139 -5.56 12.73 6.08
N ALA A 140 -6.50 13.37 5.38
CA ALA A 140 -6.58 14.82 5.27
C ALA A 140 -6.66 15.50 6.66
N SER A 141 -7.27 14.84 7.65
CA SER A 141 -7.41 15.37 9.01
C SER A 141 -6.08 15.50 9.78
N TYR A 142 -5.02 14.82 9.33
CA TYR A 142 -3.69 14.88 9.94
C TYR A 142 -2.81 15.98 9.33
N GLN A 143 -3.34 16.74 8.39
CA GLN A 143 -2.64 17.85 7.76
C GLN A 143 -3.04 19.17 8.39
N VAL A 144 -2.07 20.07 8.49
CA VAL A 144 -2.31 21.45 8.89
C VAL A 144 -2.02 22.35 7.70
N THR A 145 -2.95 23.23 7.36
CA THR A 145 -2.73 24.24 6.32
C THR A 145 -2.02 25.45 6.92
N GLU A 146 -0.92 25.88 6.31
CA GLU A 146 -0.11 27.02 6.72
C GLU A 146 0.15 27.91 5.50
N LYS A 147 0.12 29.25 5.66
CA LYS A 147 0.49 30.15 4.56
C LYS A 147 1.99 30.07 4.28
N ARG A 148 2.40 30.30 3.02
CA ARG A 148 3.83 30.33 2.63
C ARG A 148 4.67 31.25 3.53
N THR A 149 4.16 32.43 3.87
CA THR A 149 4.85 33.41 4.74
C THR A 149 5.11 32.86 6.14
N ASP A 150 4.14 32.16 6.71
CA ASP A 150 4.23 31.61 8.06
C ASP A 150 5.21 30.43 8.09
N ALA A 151 5.20 29.61 7.04
CA ALA A 151 6.15 28.52 6.87
C ALA A 151 7.60 29.02 6.72
N ILE A 152 7.84 30.11 5.99
CA ILE A 152 9.17 30.76 5.92
C ILE A 152 9.59 31.26 7.30
N GLU A 153 8.68 31.91 8.03
CA GLU A 153 9.00 32.44 9.35
C GLU A 153 9.25 31.32 10.37
N ARG A 154 8.55 30.19 10.27
CA ARG A 154 8.85 28.96 11.02
C ARG A 154 10.23 28.41 10.66
N ALA A 155 10.55 28.27 9.38
CA ALA A 155 11.87 27.86 8.92
C ALA A 155 12.97 28.81 9.44
N ARG A 156 12.73 30.12 9.46
CA ARG A 156 13.65 31.14 10.01
C ARG A 156 13.87 30.96 11.50
N ARG A 157 12.81 30.73 12.28
CA ARG A 157 12.92 30.43 13.72
C ARG A 157 13.74 29.17 13.99
N ILE A 158 13.61 28.14 13.16
CA ILE A 158 14.41 26.91 13.24
C ILE A 158 15.85 27.21 12.85
N LEU A 159 16.06 27.89 11.72
CA LEU A 159 17.38 28.27 11.19
C LEU A 159 18.22 28.98 12.25
N VAL A 160 17.68 30.03 12.89
CA VAL A 160 18.39 30.83 13.91
C VAL A 160 18.82 29.99 15.12
N ARG A 161 18.02 29.00 15.51
CA ARG A 161 18.30 28.11 16.66
C ARG A 161 19.17 26.90 16.31
N PHE A 162 19.27 26.58 15.02
CA PHE A 162 20.02 25.45 14.49
C PHE A 162 21.33 25.88 13.81
N ARG A 163 21.72 27.15 13.96
CA ARG A 163 22.98 27.67 13.40
C ARG A 163 24.18 26.96 14.01
N GLY A 164 25.08 26.53 13.13
CA GLY A 164 26.46 26.19 13.48
C GLY A 164 27.37 27.41 13.30
N CYS A 165 28.62 27.16 12.89
CA CYS A 165 29.62 28.19 12.60
C CYS A 165 29.50 28.76 11.17
N GLU A 166 28.28 28.79 10.63
CA GLU A 166 27.99 29.22 9.26
C GLU A 166 28.11 30.73 9.12
N LEU A 167 28.48 31.20 7.92
CA LEU A 167 28.54 32.63 7.64
C LEU A 167 27.11 33.22 7.52
N PRO A 168 26.88 34.49 7.91
CA PRO A 168 25.61 35.15 7.67
C PRO A 168 25.23 35.13 6.19
N GLY A 169 23.98 34.76 5.89
CA GLY A 169 23.51 34.59 4.52
C GLY A 169 23.69 33.19 3.92
N THR A 170 24.22 32.24 4.70
CA THR A 170 24.14 30.81 4.37
C THR A 170 23.25 30.08 5.38
N PHE A 171 22.94 28.82 5.07
CA PHE A 171 22.25 27.94 5.99
C PHE A 171 22.89 26.57 6.03
N ASN A 172 22.84 25.95 7.20
CA ASN A 172 23.32 24.59 7.40
C ASN A 172 22.50 23.61 6.58
N PRO A 173 23.10 22.83 5.64
CA PRO A 173 22.37 21.83 4.87
C PRO A 173 21.57 20.84 5.72
N LEU A 174 22.00 20.58 6.96
CA LEU A 174 21.27 19.73 7.91
C LEU A 174 19.88 20.29 8.28
N LEU A 175 19.65 21.60 8.11
CA LEU A 175 18.32 22.22 8.26
C LEU A 175 17.30 21.59 7.32
N ILE A 176 17.71 21.21 6.10
CA ILE A 176 16.85 20.52 5.13
C ILE A 176 16.33 19.21 5.73
N SER A 177 17.21 18.42 6.37
CA SER A 177 16.83 17.19 7.07
C SER A 177 15.78 17.44 8.14
N ARG A 178 15.99 18.47 8.98
CA ARG A 178 15.08 18.78 10.08
C ARG A 178 13.67 19.14 9.57
N LEU A 179 13.61 19.98 8.54
CA LEU A 179 12.36 20.38 7.90
C LEU A 179 11.69 19.18 7.20
N PHE A 180 12.48 18.31 6.56
CA PHE A 180 11.98 17.11 5.89
C PHE A 180 11.36 16.12 6.89
N TRP A 181 12.05 15.84 8.00
CA TRP A 181 11.55 14.89 9.00
C TRP A 181 10.22 15.34 9.62
N GLU A 182 10.05 16.65 9.87
CA GLU A 182 8.79 17.23 10.33
C GLU A 182 7.69 17.02 9.27
N GLN A 183 8.03 17.20 7.99
CA GLN A 183 7.09 17.05 6.89
C GLN A 183 6.68 15.59 6.62
N SER A 184 7.57 14.62 6.88
CA SER A 184 7.35 13.20 6.65
C SER A 184 6.75 12.44 7.84
N GLU A 185 6.35 13.12 8.93
CA GLU A 185 5.86 12.46 10.16
C GLU A 185 4.71 11.48 9.92
N ASN A 186 3.82 11.78 8.97
CA ASN A 186 2.63 10.98 8.67
C ASN A 186 2.92 9.71 7.83
N TRP A 187 4.12 9.56 7.27
CA TRP A 187 4.42 8.50 6.29
C TRP A 187 4.27 7.11 6.88
N LYS A 188 4.74 6.91 8.12
CA LYS A 188 4.63 5.63 8.81
C LYS A 188 3.18 5.26 9.05
N LEU A 189 2.36 6.22 9.50
CA LEU A 189 0.95 6.01 9.80
C LEU A 189 0.19 5.50 8.56
N ILE A 190 0.35 6.21 7.43
CA ILE A 190 -0.32 5.86 6.17
C ILE A 190 0.21 4.51 5.63
N GLY A 191 1.52 4.28 5.76
CA GLY A 191 2.15 3.01 5.38
C GLY A 191 1.64 1.81 6.18
N ASP A 192 1.55 1.94 7.51
CA ASP A 192 1.02 0.87 8.38
C ASP A 192 -0.44 0.55 8.05
N PHE A 193 -1.27 1.58 7.87
CA PHE A 193 -2.66 1.41 7.48
C PHE A 193 -2.79 0.65 6.15
N HIS A 194 -1.99 1.00 5.16
CA HIS A 194 -2.00 0.31 3.86
C HIS A 194 -1.56 -1.16 4.00
N ILE A 195 -0.54 -1.46 4.81
CA ILE A 195 -0.12 -2.84 5.11
C ILE A 195 -1.28 -3.62 5.73
N GLU A 196 -1.98 -3.04 6.70
CA GLU A 196 -3.09 -3.70 7.40
C GLU A 196 -4.26 -3.99 6.45
N LYS A 197 -4.63 -3.02 5.62
CA LYS A 197 -5.70 -3.18 4.62
C LYS A 197 -5.35 -4.30 3.62
N VAL A 198 -4.13 -4.29 3.05
CA VAL A 198 -3.71 -5.33 2.10
C VAL A 198 -3.57 -6.69 2.78
N ALA A 199 -3.05 -6.75 4.00
CA ALA A 199 -2.94 -8.00 4.76
C ALA A 199 -4.32 -8.61 5.05
N SER A 200 -5.32 -7.79 5.36
CA SER A 200 -6.71 -8.23 5.54
C SER A 200 -7.29 -8.79 4.23
N VAL A 201 -7.07 -8.12 3.10
CA VAL A 201 -7.50 -8.64 1.78
C VAL A 201 -6.83 -9.97 1.47
N CYS A 202 -5.53 -10.11 1.73
CA CYS A 202 -4.83 -11.39 1.56
C CYS A 202 -5.41 -12.48 2.46
N ALA A 203 -5.75 -12.16 3.71
CA ALA A 203 -6.33 -13.13 4.66
C ALA A 203 -7.71 -13.61 4.19
N ASN A 204 -8.61 -12.69 3.84
CA ASN A 204 -9.95 -13.01 3.34
C ASN A 204 -9.89 -13.83 2.04
N PHE A 205 -8.97 -13.46 1.14
CA PHE A 205 -8.75 -14.22 -0.08
C PHE A 205 -8.25 -15.64 0.20
N VAL A 206 -7.28 -15.81 1.11
CA VAL A 206 -6.75 -17.12 1.47
C VAL A 206 -7.82 -17.99 2.12
N GLU A 207 -8.65 -17.42 2.99
CA GLU A 207 -9.81 -18.11 3.57
C GLU A 207 -10.79 -18.57 2.49
N ALA A 208 -11.12 -17.70 1.53
CA ALA A 208 -11.98 -18.07 0.40
C ALA A 208 -11.37 -19.19 -0.46
N ALA A 209 -10.07 -19.13 -0.74
CA ALA A 209 -9.36 -20.17 -1.50
C ALA A 209 -9.34 -21.49 -0.72
N MET A 210 -9.12 -21.45 0.59
CA MET A 210 -9.20 -22.64 1.44
C MET A 210 -10.59 -23.26 1.42
N ASN A 211 -11.64 -22.46 1.62
CA ASN A 211 -13.02 -22.97 1.61
C ASN A 211 -13.42 -23.60 0.27
N TYR A 212 -12.75 -23.21 -0.83
CA TYR A 212 -12.98 -23.77 -2.15
C TYR A 212 -12.17 -25.05 -2.41
N THR A 213 -10.88 -25.10 -2.04
CA THR A 213 -10.00 -26.22 -2.40
C THR A 213 -9.80 -27.26 -1.30
N VAL A 214 -10.03 -26.91 -0.03
CA VAL A 214 -9.67 -27.74 1.13
C VAL A 214 -10.90 -28.46 1.68
N ALA A 215 -10.78 -29.76 1.94
CA ALA A 215 -11.89 -30.52 2.52
C ALA A 215 -12.21 -30.04 3.96
N PRO A 216 -13.50 -29.93 4.34
CA PRO A 216 -13.90 -29.36 5.63
C PRO A 216 -13.30 -30.07 6.86
N ASP A 217 -13.05 -31.37 6.77
CA ASP A 217 -12.51 -32.18 7.88
C ASP A 217 -11.02 -31.91 8.18
N VAL A 218 -10.31 -31.22 7.28
CA VAL A 218 -8.90 -30.84 7.46
C VAL A 218 -8.68 -29.32 7.47
N ALA A 219 -9.67 -28.52 7.07
CA ALA A 219 -9.58 -27.07 6.96
C ALA A 219 -9.15 -26.39 8.28
N ASP A 220 -9.83 -26.64 9.39
CA ASP A 220 -9.51 -26.03 10.69
C ASP A 220 -8.08 -26.31 11.17
N ARG A 221 -7.58 -27.53 10.89
CA ARG A 221 -6.22 -27.93 11.26
C ARG A 221 -5.20 -27.19 10.40
N LEU A 222 -5.45 -27.03 9.10
CA LEU A 222 -4.57 -26.28 8.22
C LEU A 222 -4.60 -24.78 8.52
N GLN A 223 -5.77 -24.25 8.85
CA GLN A 223 -5.95 -22.86 9.26
C GLN A 223 -5.03 -22.54 10.44
N SER A 224 -5.21 -23.26 11.55
CA SER A 224 -4.49 -23.04 12.80
C SER A 224 -3.00 -23.39 12.74
N MET A 225 -2.62 -24.48 12.06
CA MET A 225 -1.22 -24.93 12.04
C MET A 225 -0.35 -24.22 11.00
N LYS A 226 -0.95 -23.65 9.95
CA LYS A 226 -0.20 -23.20 8.78
C LYS A 226 -0.61 -21.84 8.25
N VAL A 227 -1.90 -21.61 8.02
CA VAL A 227 -2.36 -20.36 7.41
C VAL A 227 -2.22 -19.17 8.36
N ASP A 228 -2.75 -19.26 9.59
CA ASP A 228 -2.67 -18.15 10.55
C ASP A 228 -1.21 -17.78 10.86
N PRO A 229 -0.30 -18.73 11.20
CA PRO A 229 1.10 -18.40 11.43
C PRO A 229 1.79 -17.79 10.20
N GLY A 230 1.46 -18.29 9.00
CA GLY A 230 1.99 -17.79 7.73
C GLY A 230 1.60 -16.33 7.49
N LEU A 231 0.31 -16.01 7.59
CA LEU A 231 -0.22 -14.66 7.43
C LEU A 231 0.32 -13.69 8.48
N ILE A 232 0.38 -14.10 9.76
CA ILE A 232 0.94 -13.29 10.85
C ILE A 232 2.42 -12.98 10.59
N SER A 233 3.21 -13.99 10.20
CA SER A 233 4.65 -13.83 9.91
C SER A 233 4.88 -12.85 8.76
N ARG A 234 4.06 -12.93 7.70
CA ARG A 234 4.10 -12.03 6.54
C ARG A 234 3.81 -10.58 6.92
N SER A 235 2.74 -10.35 7.68
CA SER A 235 2.40 -9.02 8.18
C SER A 235 3.49 -8.44 9.08
N LYS A 236 4.08 -9.25 9.97
CA LYS A 236 5.21 -8.82 10.82
C LYS A 236 6.44 -8.41 10.00
N ARG A 237 6.82 -9.21 8.98
CA ARG A 237 7.95 -8.88 8.10
C ARG A 237 7.70 -7.61 7.28
N ALA A 238 6.47 -7.44 6.77
CA ALA A 238 6.07 -6.22 6.05
C ALA A 238 6.22 -4.97 6.94
N LYS A 239 5.70 -5.01 8.18
CA LYS A 239 5.85 -3.89 9.14
C LYS A 239 7.30 -3.62 9.51
N ALA A 240 8.13 -4.66 9.64
CA ALA A 240 9.56 -4.51 9.90
C ALA A 240 10.28 -3.81 8.74
N GLU A 241 10.00 -4.21 7.49
CA GLU A 241 10.58 -3.55 6.31
C GLU A 241 10.15 -2.09 6.20
N LEU A 242 8.86 -1.78 6.42
CA LEU A 242 8.38 -0.41 6.46
C LEU A 242 9.14 0.41 7.51
N MET A 243 9.39 -0.17 8.69
CA MET A 243 10.15 0.50 9.74
C MET A 243 11.59 0.79 9.31
N SER A 244 12.24 -0.13 8.60
CA SER A 244 13.57 0.10 8.02
C SER A 244 13.54 1.28 7.04
N ILE A 245 12.60 1.29 6.08
CA ILE A 245 12.45 2.37 5.10
C ILE A 245 12.19 3.73 5.78
N VAL A 246 11.30 3.76 6.78
CA VAL A 246 11.02 4.99 7.55
C VAL A 246 12.25 5.46 8.34
N THR A 247 13.06 4.53 8.84
CA THR A 247 14.29 4.85 9.56
C THR A 247 15.36 5.40 8.61
N ASP A 248 15.45 4.85 7.39
CA ASP A 248 16.36 5.35 6.35
C ASP A 248 16.06 6.82 6.02
N ASN A 249 14.78 7.18 5.92
CA ASN A 249 14.33 8.57 5.70
C ASN A 249 14.68 9.54 6.85
N LYS A 250 15.08 9.04 8.04
CA LYS A 250 15.53 9.87 9.16
C LYS A 250 17.03 10.18 9.11
N HIS A 251 17.76 9.70 8.12
CA HIS A 251 19.15 10.09 7.90
C HIS A 251 19.25 11.41 7.13
N HIS A 252 20.48 11.83 6.82
CA HIS A 252 20.73 13.06 6.08
C HIS A 252 20.21 12.95 4.63
N PRO A 253 19.54 13.98 4.11
CA PRO A 253 19.10 14.03 2.72
C PRO A 253 20.26 13.84 1.75
N ILE A 254 20.12 12.87 0.85
CA ILE A 254 21.07 12.60 -0.23
C ILE A 254 20.25 12.30 -1.47
N THR A 255 20.47 13.04 -2.55
CA THR A 255 19.88 12.76 -3.87
C THR A 255 20.93 13.01 -4.94
N TYR A 256 20.90 12.17 -5.98
CA TYR A 256 21.71 12.32 -7.18
C TYR A 256 20.82 12.53 -8.42
N ASP A 257 19.51 12.73 -8.21
CA ASP A 257 18.56 12.98 -9.30
C ASP A 257 18.75 14.44 -9.79
N PRO A 258 19.07 14.67 -11.08
CA PRO A 258 19.12 16.01 -11.65
C PRO A 258 17.80 16.80 -11.53
N ALA A 259 16.68 16.11 -11.29
CA ALA A 259 15.40 16.75 -11.03
C ALA A 259 15.43 17.67 -9.81
N TYR A 260 16.21 17.34 -8.78
CA TYR A 260 16.27 18.10 -7.53
C TYR A 260 16.83 19.50 -7.78
N THR A 261 18.01 19.56 -8.40
CA THR A 261 18.69 20.83 -8.70
C THR A 261 17.87 21.66 -9.67
N ALA A 262 17.31 21.05 -10.72
CA ALA A 262 16.42 21.72 -11.67
C ALA A 262 15.17 22.30 -10.98
N MET A 263 14.62 21.59 -10.00
CA MET A 263 13.46 22.03 -9.24
C MET A 263 13.79 23.24 -8.34
N VAL A 264 14.90 23.18 -7.61
CA VAL A 264 15.39 24.27 -6.76
C VAL A 264 15.68 25.53 -7.58
N GLU A 265 16.39 25.37 -8.71
CA GLU A 265 16.69 26.48 -9.62
C GLU A 265 15.41 27.12 -10.15
N LYS A 266 14.41 26.30 -10.54
CA LYS A 266 13.15 26.82 -11.05
C LYS A 266 12.32 27.54 -9.99
N MET A 267 12.31 27.07 -8.74
CA MET A 267 11.68 27.79 -7.62
C MET A 267 12.35 29.14 -7.39
N ARG A 268 13.69 29.19 -7.41
CA ARG A 268 14.46 30.45 -7.30
C ARG A 268 14.13 31.41 -8.43
N GLN A 269 14.15 30.95 -9.69
CA GLN A 269 13.79 31.78 -10.85
C GLN A 269 12.40 32.38 -10.70
N LYS A 270 11.42 31.57 -10.35
CA LYS A 270 10.03 32.02 -10.21
C LYS A 270 9.84 33.03 -9.08
N LYS A 271 10.56 32.85 -7.98
CA LYS A 271 10.62 33.81 -6.88
C LYS A 271 11.16 35.16 -7.36
N HIS A 272 12.28 35.17 -8.07
CA HIS A 272 12.86 36.39 -8.60
C HIS A 272 11.96 37.06 -9.64
N GLU A 273 11.34 36.28 -10.52
CA GLU A 273 10.36 36.75 -11.50
C GLU A 273 9.16 37.43 -10.81
N SER A 274 8.62 36.81 -9.75
CA SER A 274 7.48 37.35 -9.01
C SER A 274 7.83 38.66 -8.29
N LYS A 275 9.00 38.72 -7.64
CA LYS A 275 9.49 39.96 -7.00
C LYS A 275 9.74 41.06 -8.02
N LEU A 276 10.32 40.73 -9.17
CA LEU A 276 10.54 41.68 -10.26
C LEU A 276 9.22 42.18 -10.85
N GLN A 277 8.25 41.29 -11.05
CA GLN A 277 6.93 41.66 -11.57
C GLN A 277 6.21 42.62 -10.63
N HIS A 278 6.26 42.37 -9.32
CA HIS A 278 5.70 43.28 -8.31
C HIS A 278 6.39 44.65 -8.36
N LEU A 279 7.72 44.68 -8.47
CA LEU A 279 8.47 45.94 -8.60
C LEU A 279 8.10 46.71 -9.87
N VAL A 280 7.96 46.02 -11.00
CA VAL A 280 7.51 46.62 -12.26
C VAL A 280 6.12 47.23 -12.08
N GLN A 281 5.17 46.50 -11.49
CA GLN A 281 3.82 47.01 -11.22
C GLN A 281 3.82 48.24 -10.31
N GLN A 282 4.70 48.28 -9.29
CA GLN A 282 4.85 49.46 -8.44
C GLN A 282 5.46 50.66 -9.16
N ALA A 283 6.30 50.42 -10.16
CA ALA A 283 6.94 51.46 -10.97
C ALA A 283 6.09 51.91 -12.16
N GLU A 284 5.05 51.16 -12.55
CA GLU A 284 4.13 51.52 -13.62
C GLU A 284 3.33 52.78 -13.27
N VAL A 285 3.35 53.74 -14.19
CA VAL A 285 2.50 54.92 -14.14
C VAL A 285 1.86 55.19 -15.48
N ASP A 286 0.58 55.51 -15.43
CA ASP A 286 -0.20 55.93 -16.58
C ASP A 286 -0.11 57.45 -16.72
N VAL A 287 0.45 57.91 -17.84
CA VAL A 287 0.59 59.33 -18.16
C VAL A 287 -0.39 59.65 -19.28
N LYS A 288 -1.35 60.54 -19.00
CA LYS A 288 -2.25 61.06 -20.01
C LYS A 288 -1.54 62.09 -20.87
N ASN A 289 -1.53 61.86 -22.17
CA ASN A 289 -1.00 62.78 -23.14
C ASN A 289 -2.03 63.88 -23.43
N ALA A 290 -1.65 65.13 -23.19
CA ALA A 290 -2.52 66.29 -23.31
C ALA A 290 -2.96 66.57 -24.76
N ASP A 291 -2.19 66.10 -25.75
CA ASP A 291 -2.40 66.45 -27.16
C ASP A 291 -3.37 65.51 -27.91
N ASN A 292 -3.65 64.33 -27.37
CA ASN A 292 -4.36 63.28 -28.11
C ASN A 292 -5.22 62.35 -27.22
N ASP A 293 -5.46 62.72 -25.95
CA ASP A 293 -6.29 62.01 -24.95
C ASP A 293 -5.96 60.51 -24.81
N LYS A 294 -4.73 60.13 -25.17
CA LYS A 294 -4.21 58.78 -25.01
C LYS A 294 -3.48 58.65 -23.68
N THR A 295 -3.67 57.52 -23.03
CA THR A 295 -2.91 57.15 -21.84
C THR A 295 -1.76 56.26 -22.27
N ASP A 296 -0.53 56.74 -22.08
CA ASP A 296 0.70 55.98 -22.33
C ASP A 296 1.25 55.47 -21.00
N ARG A 297 1.73 54.22 -20.98
CA ARG A 297 2.28 53.59 -19.77
C ARG A 297 3.79 53.75 -19.72
N TYR A 298 4.30 54.25 -18.60
CA TYR A 298 5.73 54.46 -18.37
C TYR A 298 6.19 53.78 -17.08
N LEU A 299 7.51 53.59 -16.95
CA LEU A 299 8.15 53.07 -15.75
C LEU A 299 8.94 54.18 -15.06
N LYS A 300 8.68 54.36 -13.76
CA LYS A 300 9.46 55.23 -12.88
C LYS A 300 10.83 54.62 -12.59
N ILE A 301 11.86 55.18 -13.21
CA ILE A 301 13.25 54.69 -13.08
C ILE A 301 13.78 54.82 -11.65
N ASP A 302 13.36 55.83 -10.91
CA ASP A 302 13.69 56.05 -9.49
C ASP A 302 13.10 54.96 -8.59
N VAL A 303 11.83 54.60 -8.80
CA VAL A 303 11.16 53.49 -8.10
C VAL A 303 11.83 52.15 -8.45
N MET A 304 12.13 51.92 -9.73
CA MET A 304 12.86 50.72 -10.17
C MET A 304 14.25 50.64 -9.53
N ARG A 305 15.00 51.75 -9.50
CA ARG A 305 16.35 51.78 -8.91
C ARG A 305 16.32 51.56 -7.41
N GLY A 306 15.38 52.18 -6.70
CA GLY A 306 15.19 51.99 -5.26
C GLY A 306 14.82 50.55 -4.92
N GLY A 307 13.80 50.00 -5.59
CA GLY A 307 13.35 48.64 -5.35
C GLY A 307 14.35 47.57 -5.78
N MET A 308 15.18 47.82 -6.80
CA MET A 308 16.29 46.91 -7.12
C MET A 308 17.33 46.84 -5.99
N GLY A 309 17.52 47.91 -5.22
CA GLY A 309 18.38 47.90 -4.03
C GLY A 309 17.86 46.94 -2.96
N GLU A 310 16.56 46.99 -2.66
CA GLU A 310 15.90 46.06 -1.72
C GLU A 310 15.90 44.61 -2.23
N LEU A 311 15.82 44.42 -3.55
CA LEU A 311 15.94 43.11 -4.18
C LEU A 311 17.35 42.50 -4.04
N LEU A 312 18.38 43.36 -3.92
CA LEU A 312 19.79 43.00 -3.83
C LEU A 312 20.34 42.94 -2.40
N GLN A 313 19.70 43.62 -1.44
CA GLN A 313 20.05 43.59 -0.01
C GLN A 313 18.90 43.01 0.84
N PRO A 314 18.52 41.74 0.63
CA PRO A 314 17.42 41.17 1.40
C PRO A 314 17.84 40.86 2.84
N ASP A 315 16.84 40.70 3.71
CA ASP A 315 17.03 40.03 5.00
C ASP A 315 17.66 38.65 4.74
N MET A 316 18.93 38.52 5.11
CA MET A 316 19.76 37.35 4.82
C MET A 316 19.23 36.10 5.53
N ASP A 317 18.66 36.24 6.72
CA ASP A 317 18.11 35.13 7.50
C ASP A 317 16.80 34.64 6.89
N LYS A 318 15.94 35.59 6.49
CA LYS A 318 14.68 35.27 5.81
C LYS A 318 14.92 34.61 4.45
N THR A 319 15.87 35.12 3.67
CA THR A 319 16.21 34.56 2.35
C THR A 319 16.79 33.16 2.49
N SER A 320 17.71 32.96 3.44
CA SER A 320 18.31 31.65 3.70
C SER A 320 17.27 30.63 4.19
N ALA A 321 16.31 31.06 5.02
CA ALA A 321 15.22 30.21 5.48
C ALA A 321 14.25 29.82 4.36
N GLU A 322 13.93 30.77 3.47
CA GLU A 322 13.12 30.52 2.29
C GLU A 322 13.81 29.52 1.34
N ASP A 323 15.11 29.69 1.08
CA ASP A 323 15.91 28.79 0.24
C ASP A 323 16.03 27.38 0.83
N ALA A 324 16.19 27.26 2.15
CA ALA A 324 16.20 25.98 2.84
C ALA A 324 14.84 25.26 2.72
N LEU A 325 13.74 26.02 2.83
CA LEU A 325 12.39 25.48 2.69
C LEU A 325 12.08 25.07 1.24
N ASP A 326 12.49 25.87 0.25
CA ASP A 326 12.40 25.49 -1.18
C ASP A 326 13.19 24.20 -1.45
N SER A 327 14.42 24.11 -0.94
CA SER A 327 15.28 22.92 -1.05
C SER A 327 14.61 21.69 -0.43
N GLN A 328 14.03 21.84 0.77
CA GLN A 328 13.28 20.76 1.42
C GLN A 328 12.06 20.33 0.61
N GLN A 329 11.28 21.27 0.05
CA GLN A 329 10.10 20.94 -0.74
C GLN A 329 10.45 20.23 -2.06
N ALA A 330 11.57 20.60 -2.71
CA ALA A 330 12.10 19.85 -3.85
C ALA A 330 12.45 18.42 -3.45
N TYR A 331 13.24 18.26 -2.38
CA TYR A 331 13.67 16.95 -1.89
C TYR A 331 12.48 16.06 -1.51
N TYR A 332 11.49 16.61 -0.79
CA TYR A 332 10.28 15.88 -0.40
C TYR A 332 9.52 15.29 -1.59
N LYS A 333 9.45 16.01 -2.71
CA LYS A 333 8.75 15.54 -3.92
C LYS A 333 9.41 14.35 -4.59
N GLU A 334 10.73 14.18 -4.43
CA GLU A 334 11.45 13.00 -4.91
C GLU A 334 11.25 11.84 -3.94
N GLU A 335 11.48 12.11 -2.66
CA GLU A 335 11.42 11.09 -1.62
C GLU A 335 10.02 10.47 -1.49
N VAL A 336 8.94 11.24 -1.63
CA VAL A 336 7.59 10.67 -1.56
C VAL A 336 7.35 9.69 -2.71
N LYS A 337 7.90 9.94 -3.90
CA LYS A 337 7.80 9.02 -5.04
C LYS A 337 8.59 7.75 -4.77
N TYR A 338 9.81 7.90 -4.25
CA TYR A 338 10.63 6.76 -3.85
C TYR A 338 9.92 5.91 -2.78
N PHE A 339 9.41 6.54 -1.72
CA PHE A 339 8.71 5.86 -0.64
C PHE A 339 7.48 5.08 -1.12
N ILE A 340 6.65 5.67 -1.98
CA ILE A 340 5.50 4.96 -2.59
C ILE A 340 5.99 3.73 -3.35
N GLY A 341 7.04 3.87 -4.17
CA GLY A 341 7.64 2.74 -4.90
C GLY A 341 8.25 1.68 -3.98
N ALA A 342 8.91 2.10 -2.91
CA ALA A 342 9.52 1.22 -1.93
C ALA A 342 8.48 0.43 -1.14
N VAL A 343 7.42 1.08 -0.64
CA VAL A 343 6.33 0.38 0.07
C VAL A 343 5.63 -0.61 -0.87
N THR A 344 5.21 -0.17 -2.06
CA THR A 344 4.51 -1.07 -3.00
C THR A 344 5.37 -2.27 -3.39
N ARG A 345 6.66 -2.09 -3.70
CA ARG A 345 7.54 -3.19 -4.19
C ARG A 345 8.21 -4.00 -3.08
N GLN A 346 8.75 -3.32 -2.07
CA GLN A 346 9.60 -3.94 -1.05
C GLN A 346 8.79 -4.40 0.15
N VAL A 347 7.64 -3.79 0.42
CA VAL A 347 6.76 -4.17 1.52
C VAL A 347 5.61 -5.04 1.02
N ILE A 348 4.75 -4.49 0.16
CA ILE A 348 3.52 -5.17 -0.28
C ILE A 348 3.83 -6.36 -1.19
N GLU A 349 4.49 -6.15 -2.34
CA GLU A 349 4.81 -7.25 -3.26
C GLU A 349 5.68 -8.32 -2.60
N ARG A 350 6.73 -7.93 -1.88
CA ARG A 350 7.71 -8.88 -1.34
C ARG A 350 7.14 -9.70 -0.19
N TYR A 351 6.43 -9.09 0.75
CA TYR A 351 6.04 -9.78 1.99
C TYR A 351 4.57 -10.18 2.04
N LEU A 352 3.66 -9.48 1.33
CA LEU A 352 2.23 -9.79 1.37
C LEU A 352 1.76 -10.61 0.17
N LEU A 353 2.33 -10.42 -1.03
CA LEU A 353 1.93 -11.16 -2.24
C LEU A 353 2.88 -12.29 -2.66
N ARG A 354 4.17 -12.02 -2.79
CA ARG A 354 5.15 -13.01 -3.26
C ARG A 354 5.18 -14.21 -2.32
N ASP A 355 5.16 -15.42 -2.89
CA ASP A 355 5.16 -16.68 -2.15
C ASP A 355 3.96 -16.84 -1.17
N LEU A 356 2.87 -16.09 -1.33
CA LEU A 356 1.67 -16.20 -0.47
C LEU A 356 1.16 -17.65 -0.41
N ALA A 357 1.11 -18.32 -1.55
CA ALA A 357 0.72 -19.73 -1.63
C ALA A 357 1.67 -20.63 -0.83
N ALA A 358 2.98 -20.46 -0.99
CA ALA A 358 3.99 -21.32 -0.39
C ALA A 358 4.12 -21.12 1.13
N ASP A 359 4.02 -19.88 1.60
CA ASP A 359 4.11 -19.53 3.02
C ASP A 359 2.85 -19.88 3.82
N THR A 360 1.72 -20.12 3.14
CA THR A 360 0.46 -20.53 3.78
C THR A 360 0.26 -22.04 3.68
N ILE A 361 0.03 -22.60 2.48
CA ILE A 361 -0.15 -24.04 2.26
C ILE A 361 0.81 -24.53 1.17
N SER A 362 1.81 -25.31 1.57
CA SER A 362 2.78 -25.93 0.67
C SER A 362 2.61 -27.45 0.61
N PRO A 363 2.50 -28.06 -0.59
CA PRO A 363 2.35 -29.52 -0.76
C PRO A 363 3.46 -30.33 -0.08
N MET A 364 4.70 -29.82 -0.11
CA MET A 364 5.83 -30.48 0.56
C MET A 364 5.71 -30.41 2.08
N GLU A 365 5.28 -29.26 2.61
CA GLU A 365 5.19 -29.06 4.05
C GLU A 365 3.99 -29.80 4.67
N THR A 366 2.84 -29.83 3.99
CA THR A 366 1.65 -30.57 4.42
C THR A 366 1.93 -32.07 4.47
N THR A 367 2.64 -32.59 3.46
CA THR A 367 3.10 -33.99 3.43
C THR A 367 4.10 -34.29 4.56
N ARG A 368 5.05 -33.36 4.82
CA ARG A 368 6.03 -33.51 5.90
C ARG A 368 5.38 -33.49 7.28
N LEU A 369 4.42 -32.59 7.52
CA LEU A 369 3.64 -32.54 8.77
C LEU A 369 2.91 -33.85 9.03
N ARG A 370 2.30 -34.44 8.00
CA ARG A 370 1.64 -35.74 8.14
C ARG A 370 2.64 -36.82 8.56
N GLY A 371 3.80 -36.88 7.90
CA GLY A 371 4.87 -37.82 8.27
C GLY A 371 5.32 -37.65 9.73
N ASN A 372 5.51 -36.42 10.19
CA ASN A 372 5.87 -36.15 11.59
C ASN A 372 4.78 -36.60 12.59
N LEU A 373 3.51 -36.41 12.24
CA LEU A 373 2.39 -36.87 13.06
C LEU A 373 2.29 -38.40 13.08
N GLU A 374 2.59 -39.09 11.97
CA GLU A 374 2.67 -40.55 11.92
C GLU A 374 3.76 -41.07 12.87
N THR A 375 4.97 -40.51 12.81
CA THR A 375 6.07 -40.88 13.70
C THR A 375 5.70 -40.66 15.17
N ARG A 376 5.10 -39.50 15.49
CA ARG A 376 4.70 -39.16 16.86
C ARG A 376 3.60 -40.08 17.38
N LYS A 377 2.62 -40.44 16.53
CA LYS A 377 1.59 -41.43 16.88
C LYS A 377 2.22 -42.78 17.18
N ALA A 378 3.10 -43.28 16.31
CA ALA A 378 3.79 -44.56 16.52
C ALA A 378 4.62 -44.57 17.82
N THR A 379 5.28 -43.46 18.16
CA THR A 379 6.02 -43.33 19.43
C THR A 379 5.10 -43.38 20.64
N LEU A 380 3.94 -42.72 20.58
CA LEU A 380 2.95 -42.74 21.67
C LEU A 380 2.30 -44.12 21.84
N GLU A 381 1.98 -44.80 20.75
CA GLU A 381 1.43 -46.16 20.77
C GLU A 381 2.45 -47.15 21.36
N ASN A 382 3.70 -47.11 20.91
CA ASN A 382 4.79 -47.91 21.50
C ASN A 382 4.96 -47.59 23.00
N GLY A 383 4.92 -46.32 23.40
CA GLY A 383 5.02 -45.91 24.80
C GLY A 383 3.86 -46.44 25.65
N GLN A 384 2.62 -46.43 25.11
CA GLN A 384 1.45 -47.00 25.76
C GLN A 384 1.54 -48.53 25.89
N GLU A 385 1.98 -49.24 24.85
CA GLU A 385 2.22 -50.69 24.93
C GLU A 385 3.30 -51.05 25.94
N THR A 386 4.40 -50.30 25.95
CA THR A 386 5.49 -50.47 26.92
C THR A 386 4.98 -50.23 28.35
N SER A 387 4.15 -49.20 28.55
CA SER A 387 3.54 -48.89 29.85
C SER A 387 2.54 -49.98 30.29
N LYS A 388 1.69 -50.48 29.38
CA LYS A 388 0.77 -51.59 29.65
C LYS A 388 1.50 -52.89 30.00
N SER A 389 2.62 -53.16 29.32
CA SER A 389 3.48 -54.32 29.61
C SER A 389 4.17 -54.18 30.97
N ALA A 390 4.62 -52.99 31.34
CA ALA A 390 5.25 -52.72 32.64
C ALA A 390 4.25 -52.79 33.82
N LEU A 391 2.97 -52.49 33.58
CA LEU A 391 1.90 -52.53 34.57
C LEU A 391 1.24 -53.91 34.74
N GLY A 392 1.70 -54.95 34.03
CA GLY A 392 1.22 -56.33 34.20
C GLY A 392 -0.24 -56.55 33.75
N LEU A 393 -0.76 -55.73 32.84
CA LEU A 393 -2.15 -55.80 32.36
C LEU A 393 -2.38 -56.81 31.21
N PHE A 394 -1.40 -57.66 30.90
CA PHE A 394 -1.62 -58.85 30.08
C PHE A 394 -1.91 -60.04 30.99
N LYS A 395 -3.18 -60.42 31.06
CA LYS A 395 -3.61 -61.79 31.35
C LYS A 395 -4.09 -62.43 30.06
#